data_AF-M5J6K4-F1
#
_entry.id   AF-M5J6K4-F1
#
_cell.length_a   1.000
_cell.length_b   1.000
_cell.length_c   1.000
_cell.angle_alpha   90.00
_cell.angle_beta   90.00
_cell.angle_gamma   90.00
#
_symmetry.space_group_name_H-M   'P 1'
#
loop_
_entity.id
_entity.type
_entity.pdbx_description
1 polymer ?
#
loop_
_entity_poly.entity_id
_entity_poly.type
_entity_poly.pdbx_seq_one_letter_code
_entity_poly.pdbx_strand_id
1 'polypeptide(L)'
;MSNTIIEKIDAREDKDKTWRLSDSQSGHYLNVIFDRNLEEGMKVKRNFSFNRFESEQINELTKLVPHLTSDYSISIDSNAVGLAFMPIANCDAKSMMVEIS
;
A
#
# COMPACT_ATOMS: atom_id res chain seq x y z
N MET A 1 15.33 11.39 -11.82
CA MET A 1 14.94 10.07 -11.30
C MET A 1 14.60 10.28 -9.84
N SER A 2 13.32 10.18 -9.48
CA SER A 2 12.90 10.17 -8.07
C SER A 2 13.31 8.84 -7.46
N ASN A 3 14.13 8.88 -6.42
CA ASN A 3 14.53 7.66 -5.72
C ASN A 3 13.50 7.40 -4.62
N THR A 4 12.48 6.60 -4.96
CA THR A 4 11.53 6.10 -3.96
C THR A 4 12.22 5.00 -3.14
N ILE A 5 12.30 5.21 -1.84
CA ILE A 5 12.80 4.23 -0.88
C ILE A 5 11.60 3.43 -0.38
N ILE A 6 11.70 2.09 -0.42
CA ILE A 6 10.64 1.18 0.02
C ILE A 6 11.13 0.46 1.28
N GLU A 7 10.45 0.68 2.39
CA GLU A 7 10.81 0.12 3.69
C GLU A 7 9.62 -0.64 4.29
N LYS A 8 9.89 -1.79 4.91
CA LYS A 8 8.86 -2.52 5.65
C LYS A 8 8.94 -2.12 7.13
N ILE A 9 7.87 -1.50 7.66
CA ILE A 9 7.85 -0.92 9.01
C ILE A 9 7.29 -1.90 10.04
N ASP A 10 6.18 -2.57 9.73
CA ASP A 10 5.65 -3.64 10.58
C ASP A 10 5.19 -4.81 9.70
N ALA A 11 5.54 -6.01 10.12
CA ALA A 11 5.44 -7.23 9.35
C ALA A 11 5.08 -8.46 10.20
N ARG A 12 4.68 -8.24 11.45
CA ARG A 12 4.32 -9.33 12.36
C ARG A 12 3.10 -10.08 11.83
N GLU A 13 3.11 -11.40 11.94
CA GLU A 13 2.05 -12.26 11.39
C GLU A 13 0.66 -11.98 11.99
N ASP A 14 0.60 -11.38 13.18
CA ASP A 14 -0.63 -11.10 13.90
C ASP A 14 -1.20 -9.69 13.67
N LYS A 15 -0.54 -8.86 12.85
CA LYS A 15 -0.89 -7.45 12.63
C LYS A 15 -0.96 -7.08 11.16
N ASP A 16 -1.52 -5.90 10.90
CA ASP A 16 -1.49 -5.28 9.57
C ASP A 16 -0.04 -5.07 9.12
N LYS A 17 0.21 -5.32 7.84
CA LYS A 17 1.53 -5.12 7.25
C LYS A 17 1.65 -3.70 6.78
N THR A 18 2.64 -2.98 7.31
CA THR A 18 2.89 -1.59 6.94
C THR A 18 4.18 -1.48 6.14
N TRP A 19 4.07 -0.90 4.96
CA TRP A 19 5.18 -0.47 4.14
C TRP A 19 5.23 1.04 4.11
N ARG A 20 6.43 1.62 4.05
CA ARG A 20 6.64 3.04 3.83
C ARG A 20 7.33 3.24 2.50
N LEU A 21 6.74 4.12 1.70
CA LEU A 21 7.27 4.55 0.43
C LEU A 21 7.67 6.02 0.58
N SER A 22 8.97 6.30 0.65
CA SER A 22 9.50 7.64 0.90
C SER A 22 10.14 8.21 -0.35
N ASP A 23 9.89 9.48 -0.66
CA ASP A 23 10.65 10.18 -1.69
C ASP A 23 11.93 10.77 -1.08
N SER A 24 13.10 10.37 -1.59
CA SER A 24 14.37 10.86 -1.07
C SER A 24 14.59 12.36 -1.26
N GLN A 25 13.84 13.01 -2.15
CA GLN A 25 14.01 14.44 -2.47
C GLN A 25 13.11 15.35 -1.62
N SER A 26 11.81 15.05 -1.57
CA SER A 26 10.86 15.83 -0.76
C SER A 26 10.92 15.48 0.73
N GLY A 27 11.36 14.28 1.08
CA GLY A 27 11.33 13.78 2.46
C GLY A 27 9.93 13.31 2.91
N HIS A 28 8.91 13.47 2.07
CA HIS A 28 7.57 12.99 2.33
C HIS A 28 7.42 11.49 2.07
N TYR A 29 6.45 10.87 2.75
CA TYR A 29 6.20 9.45 2.59
C TYR A 29 4.73 9.07 2.56
N LEU A 30 4.48 7.89 2.00
CA LEU A 30 3.21 7.19 2.06
C LEU A 30 3.37 5.89 2.84
N ASN A 31 2.66 5.76 3.97
CA ASN A 31 2.48 4.48 4.64
C ASN A 31 1.36 3.69 3.95
N VAL A 32 1.68 2.53 3.41
CA VAL A 32 0.73 1.57 2.82
C VAL A 32 0.47 0.48 3.84
N ILE A 33 -0.76 0.40 4.33
CA ILE A 33 -1.19 -0.52 5.38
C ILE A 33 -2.07 -1.58 4.74
N PHE A 34 -1.61 -2.83 4.69
CA PHE A 34 -2.41 -3.96 4.26
C PHE A 34 -3.11 -4.59 5.45
N ASP A 35 -4.44 -4.59 5.42
CA ASP A 35 -5.28 -5.19 6.44
C ASP A 35 -5.03 -6.71 6.52
N ARG A 36 -4.91 -7.22 7.74
CA ARG A 36 -4.68 -8.65 7.98
C ARG A 36 -5.80 -9.53 7.42
N ASN A 37 -7.06 -9.11 7.51
CA ASN A 37 -8.19 -9.90 7.02
C ASN A 37 -8.18 -10.00 5.49
N LEU A 38 -7.67 -8.98 4.79
CA LEU A 38 -7.39 -9.07 3.36
C LEU A 38 -6.36 -10.17 3.06
N GLU A 39 -5.24 -10.21 3.79
CA GLU A 39 -4.23 -11.26 3.62
C GLU A 39 -4.82 -12.66 3.87
N GLU A 40 -5.52 -12.85 4.98
CA GLU A 40 -6.15 -14.13 5.33
C GLU A 40 -7.20 -14.52 4.27
N GLY A 41 -8.04 -13.57 3.84
CA GLY A 41 -9.06 -13.79 2.81
C GLY A 41 -8.46 -14.21 1.46
N MET A 42 -7.33 -13.61 1.06
CA MET A 42 -6.63 -13.99 -0.16
C MET A 42 -5.97 -15.36 -0.07
N LYS A 43 -5.38 -15.71 1.08
CA LYS A 43 -4.75 -17.03 1.31
C LYS A 43 -5.74 -18.19 1.20
N VAL A 44 -7.00 -17.96 1.56
CA VAL A 44 -8.06 -19.00 1.50
C VAL A 44 -8.57 -19.22 0.07
N LYS A 45 -8.48 -18.22 -0.82
CA LYS A 45 -8.96 -18.38 -2.21
C LYS A 45 -7.90 -19.02 -3.10
N ARG A 46 -8.29 -20.11 -3.79
CA ARG A 46 -7.44 -20.74 -4.81
C ARG A 46 -7.06 -19.72 -5.89
N ASN A 47 -5.81 -19.80 -6.36
CA ASN A 47 -5.22 -18.97 -7.41
C ASN A 47 -4.87 -17.52 -7.05
N PHE A 48 -5.04 -17.10 -5.79
CA PHE A 48 -4.57 -15.78 -5.35
C PHE A 48 -3.27 -15.91 -4.56
N SER A 49 -2.40 -14.92 -4.73
CA SER A 49 -1.15 -14.79 -3.99
C SER A 49 -1.09 -13.40 -3.38
N PHE A 50 -1.21 -13.33 -2.05
CA PHE A 50 -1.13 -12.06 -1.34
C PHE A 50 0.21 -11.36 -1.58
N ASN A 51 1.34 -12.09 -1.56
CA ASN A 51 2.66 -11.50 -1.79
C ASN A 51 2.79 -10.88 -3.20
N ARG A 52 2.16 -11.49 -4.20
CA ARG A 52 2.11 -10.93 -5.56
C ARG A 52 1.29 -9.64 -5.57
N PHE A 53 0.10 -9.68 -4.99
CA PHE A 53 -0.78 -8.51 -4.86
C PHE A 53 -0.11 -7.37 -4.10
N GLU A 54 0.51 -7.65 -2.95
CA GLU A 54 1.27 -6.70 -2.13
C GLU A 54 2.35 -6.01 -2.97
N SER A 55 3.14 -6.78 -3.72
CA SER A 55 4.19 -6.25 -4.60
C SER A 55 3.62 -5.39 -5.73
N GLU A 56 2.54 -5.82 -6.38
CA GLU A 56 1.87 -5.08 -7.45
C GLU A 56 1.28 -3.76 -6.92
N GLN A 57 0.63 -3.80 -5.75
CA GLN A 57 0.05 -2.62 -5.10
C GLN A 57 1.12 -1.61 -4.68
N ILE A 58 2.22 -2.08 -4.06
CA ILE A 58 3.34 -1.21 -3.69
C ILE A 58 3.91 -0.53 -4.93
N ASN A 59 4.20 -1.32 -5.99
CA ASN A 59 4.74 -0.80 -7.24
C ASN A 59 3.82 0.26 -7.87
N GLU A 60 2.50 0.05 -7.85
CA GLU A 60 1.57 1.04 -8.37
C GLU A 60 1.65 2.35 -7.57
N LEU A 61 1.63 2.26 -6.24
CA LEU A 61 1.63 3.41 -5.34
C LEU A 61 2.96 4.18 -5.30
N THR A 62 4.09 3.55 -5.65
CA THR A 62 5.37 4.27 -5.76
C THR A 62 5.30 5.46 -6.73
N LYS A 63 4.41 5.40 -7.74
CA LYS A 63 4.22 6.48 -8.71
C LYS A 63 3.57 7.72 -8.11
N LEU A 64 2.92 7.63 -6.94
CA LEU A 64 2.35 8.77 -6.21
C LEU A 64 3.39 9.51 -5.37
N VAL A 65 4.41 8.79 -4.91
CA VAL A 65 5.39 9.26 -3.91
C VAL A 65 6.13 10.54 -4.32
N PRO A 66 6.57 10.73 -5.58
CA PRO A 66 7.23 11.96 -6.01
C PRO A 66 6.32 13.21 -6.03
N HIS A 67 5.01 13.04 -5.87
CA HIS A 67 4.01 14.10 -5.97
C HIS A 67 3.33 14.40 -4.62
N LEU A 68 3.84 13.83 -3.53
CA LEU A 68 3.32 14.07 -2.19
C LEU A 68 3.71 15.47 -1.71
N THR A 69 2.77 16.15 -1.06
CA THR A 69 2.95 17.48 -0.46
C THR A 69 2.97 17.45 1.07
N SER A 70 2.76 16.27 1.65
CA SER A 70 2.70 15.98 3.08
C SER A 70 2.91 14.48 3.28
N ASP A 71 2.88 14.03 4.52
CA ASP A 71 2.94 12.61 4.86
C ASP A 71 1.54 12.01 4.86
N TYR A 72 1.39 10.81 4.30
CA TYR A 72 0.08 10.19 4.15
C TYR A 72 0.09 8.72 4.57
N SER A 73 -1.11 8.21 4.85
CA SER A 73 -1.39 6.79 4.99
C SER A 73 -2.50 6.36 4.03
N ILE A 74 -2.44 5.11 3.58
CA ILE A 74 -3.52 4.47 2.84
C ILE A 74 -3.73 3.07 3.41
N SER A 75 -5.00 2.72 3.69
CA SER A 75 -5.39 1.39 4.13
C SER A 75 -5.91 0.59 2.93
N ILE A 76 -5.34 -0.58 2.71
CA ILE A 76 -5.70 -1.53 1.67
C ILE A 76 -6.44 -2.68 2.36
N ASP A 77 -7.77 -2.62 2.30
CA ASP A 77 -8.67 -3.63 2.88
C ASP A 77 -9.49 -4.34 1.80
N SER A 78 -10.28 -5.34 2.21
CA SER A 78 -11.13 -6.11 1.29
C SER A 78 -12.22 -5.27 0.60
N ASN A 79 -12.65 -4.16 1.21
CA ASN A 79 -13.64 -3.27 0.60
C ASN A 79 -13.02 -2.44 -0.53
N ALA A 80 -11.76 -2.03 -0.34
CA ALA A 80 -11.00 -1.22 -1.28
C ALA A 80 -10.67 -1.99 -2.59
N VAL A 81 -10.31 -3.27 -2.49
CA VAL A 81 -9.85 -4.08 -3.64
C VAL A 81 -10.95 -4.96 -4.26
N GLY A 82 -12.09 -5.07 -3.57
CA GLY A 82 -13.23 -5.86 -3.97
C GLY A 82 -12.97 -7.37 -4.06
N LEU A 83 -13.96 -8.11 -4.57
CA LEU A 83 -13.93 -9.58 -4.62
C LEU A 83 -12.85 -10.18 -5.52
N ALA A 84 -12.37 -9.38 -6.48
CA ALA A 84 -11.35 -9.74 -7.46
C ALA A 84 -9.92 -9.49 -6.96
N PHE A 85 -9.74 -8.86 -5.79
CA PHE A 85 -8.44 -8.53 -5.21
C PHE A 85 -7.52 -7.80 -6.21
N MET A 86 -8.07 -6.83 -6.94
CA MET A 86 -7.30 -6.06 -7.91
C MET A 86 -6.56 -4.92 -7.22
N PRO A 87 -5.29 -4.65 -7.60
CA PRO A 87 -4.59 -3.47 -7.11
C PRO A 87 -5.36 -2.19 -7.43
N ILE A 88 -5.37 -1.27 -6.47
CA ILE A 88 -6.00 0.03 -6.59
C ILE A 88 -5.15 0.91 -7.49
N ALA A 89 -5.77 1.49 -8.51
CA ALA A 89 -5.10 2.42 -9.42
C ALA A 89 -4.77 3.74 -8.72
N ASN A 90 -3.72 4.43 -9.17
CA ASN A 90 -3.25 5.66 -8.54
C ASN A 90 -4.28 6.79 -8.45
N CYS A 91 -5.16 6.92 -9.45
CA CYS A 91 -6.22 7.91 -9.43
C CYS A 91 -7.20 7.68 -8.27
N ASP A 92 -7.55 6.42 -8.02
CA ASP A 92 -8.50 6.04 -6.98
C ASP A 92 -7.82 6.07 -5.62
N ALA A 93 -6.59 5.54 -5.53
CA ALA A 93 -5.79 5.52 -4.32
C ALA A 93 -5.60 6.91 -3.72
N LYS A 94 -5.40 7.95 -4.55
CA LYS A 94 -5.24 9.33 -4.07
C LYS A 94 -6.43 9.81 -3.24
N SER A 95 -7.65 9.40 -3.58
CA SER A 95 -8.86 9.75 -2.84
C SER A 95 -9.02 9.02 -1.50
N MET A 96 -8.23 7.97 -1.30
CA MET A 96 -8.23 7.12 -0.10
C MET A 96 -7.10 7.48 0.88
N MET A 97 -6.21 8.39 0.48
CA MET A 97 -5.09 8.82 1.30
C MET A 97 -5.57 9.71 2.45
N VAL A 98 -5.08 9.41 3.65
CA VAL A 98 -5.32 10.20 4.86
C VAL A 98 -4.00 10.86 5.26
N GLU A 99 -4.01 12.19 5.35
CA GLU A 99 -2.85 12.96 5.78
C GLU A 99 -2.49 12.62 7.24
N ILE A 100 -1.20 12.45 7.51
CA ILE A 100 -0.67 12.16 8.84
C ILE A 100 -0.13 13.49 9.39
N SER A 101 -0.67 13.93 10.52
CA SER A 101 -0.20 15.13 11.25
C SER A 101 0.99 14.85 12.17
#